data_AF-A0A815PWT6-F1
#
_entry.id   AF-A0A815PWT6-F1
#
_cell.length_a   1.000
_cell.length_b   1.000
_cell.length_c   1.000
_cell.angle_alpha   90.00
_cell.angle_beta   90.00
_cell.angle_gamma   90.00
#
_symmetry.space_group_name_H-M   'P 1'
#
loop_
_entity.id
_entity.type
_entity.pdbx_description
1 polymer ?
#
loop_
_entity_poly.entity_id
_entity_poly.type
_entity_poly.pdbx_seq_one_letter_code
_entity_poly.pdbx_strand_id
1 'polypeptide(L)'
;MGKSIVDDSSISSENILYALQNYITQDQTLIIFDGLDEIPVSDQHSKIINIIESFVNTYVQTSTNISAFDNVYLSKLFDDPSRSGDNQLIVTSRIVDYHDALLSGQFAHYTIRPMNTKHIKDFVDY
;
A
#
# COMPACT_ATOMS: atom_id res chain seq x y z
N MET A 1 4.47 21.23 -8.59
CA MET A 1 5.51 21.89 -7.77
C MET A 1 5.85 20.94 -6.62
N GLY A 2 6.64 19.91 -6.91
CA GLY A 2 7.00 18.90 -5.91
C GLY A 2 8.10 19.45 -5.02
N LYS A 3 7.89 19.48 -3.70
CA LYS A 3 8.98 19.74 -2.76
C LYS A 3 9.92 18.54 -2.82
N SER A 4 11.11 18.75 -3.35
CA SER A 4 12.24 17.84 -3.17
C SER A 4 12.45 17.70 -1.66
N ILE A 5 12.29 16.49 -1.12
CA ILE A 5 12.79 16.19 0.21
C ILE A 5 14.31 16.14 0.03
N VAL A 6 14.93 17.27 0.31
CA VAL A 6 16.38 17.40 0.42
C VAL A 6 16.79 16.55 1.61
N ASP A 7 17.80 15.71 1.40
CA ASP A 7 18.46 14.90 2.43
C ASP A 7 19.20 15.84 3.39
N ASP A 8 18.43 16.54 4.23
CA ASP A 8 18.89 17.51 5.18
C ASP A 8 19.14 16.80 6.51
N SER A 9 20.42 16.68 6.89
CA SER A 9 20.89 16.09 8.14
C SER A 9 20.36 16.78 9.41
N SER A 10 19.56 17.84 9.28
CA SER A 10 18.87 18.52 10.39
C SER A 10 17.47 17.97 10.71
N ILE A 11 16.90 17.10 9.86
CA ILE A 11 15.63 16.45 10.16
C ILE A 11 15.91 15.27 11.10
N SER A 12 15.75 15.49 12.41
CA SER A 12 15.86 14.40 13.39
C SER A 12 14.86 13.30 13.05
N SER A 13 15.21 12.03 13.32
CA SER A 13 14.30 10.90 13.13
C SER A 13 12.97 11.08 13.87
N GLU A 14 12.97 11.85 14.96
CA GLU A 14 11.78 12.25 15.72
C GLU A 14 10.85 13.16 14.89
N ASN A 15 11.40 14.10 14.12
CA ASN A 15 10.61 14.97 13.24
C ASN A 15 9.99 14.18 12.08
N ILE A 16 10.71 13.20 11.52
CA ILE A 16 10.18 12.30 10.49
C ILE A 16 9.05 11.45 11.07
N LEU A 17 9.27 10.86 12.25
CA LEU A 17 8.26 10.04 12.92
C LEU A 17 7.01 10.85 13.23
N TYR A 18 7.15 12.06 13.77
CA TYR A 18 6.05 12.95 14.05
C TYR A 18 5.29 13.35 12.78
N ALA A 19 5.99 13.71 11.70
CA ALA A 19 5.37 14.05 10.44
C ALA A 19 4.60 12.86 9.84
N LEU A 20 5.21 11.68 9.84
CA LEU A 20 4.58 10.46 9.33
C LEU A 20 3.33 10.11 10.13
N GLN A 21 3.41 10.12 11.47
CA GLN A 21 2.24 9.92 12.32
C GLN A 21 1.15 10.95 12.03
N ASN A 22 1.51 12.23 11.92
CA ASN A 22 0.55 13.27 11.62
C ASN A 22 -0.15 13.04 10.27
N TYR A 23 0.59 12.73 9.20
CA TYR A 23 -0.01 12.44 7.89
C TYR A 23 -0.90 11.20 7.89
N ILE A 24 -0.51 10.14 8.60
CA ILE A 24 -1.34 8.93 8.76
C ILE A 24 -2.63 9.29 9.51
N THR A 25 -2.55 10.01 10.63
CA THR A 25 -3.75 10.38 11.41
C THR A 25 -4.66 11.39 10.73
N GLN A 26 -4.19 12.07 9.69
CA GLN A 26 -4.96 13.01 8.88
C GLN A 26 -5.44 12.38 7.57
N ASP A 27 -5.25 11.07 7.40
CA ASP A 27 -5.70 10.31 6.24
C ASP A 27 -5.12 10.82 4.90
N GLN A 28 -3.85 11.23 4.94
CA GLN A 28 -3.15 11.89 3.84
C GLN A 28 -1.97 11.07 3.32
N THR A 29 -1.99 9.75 3.50
CA THR A 29 -0.86 8.90 3.08
C THR A 29 -1.24 7.86 2.04
N LEU A 30 -0.36 7.73 1.05
CA LEU A 30 -0.18 6.51 0.29
C LEU A 30 1.10 5.85 0.77
N ILE A 31 0.99 4.64 1.32
CA ILE A 31 2.12 3.84 1.78
C ILE A 31 2.34 2.70 0.78
N ILE A 32 3.60 2.50 0.40
CA ILE A 32 4.02 1.40 -0.46
C ILE A 32 5.01 0.55 0.32
N PHE A 33 4.63 -0.70 0.64
CA PHE A 33 5.55 -1.71 1.12
C PHE A 33 6.04 -2.53 -0.07
N ASP A 34 7.27 -2.25 -0.49
CA ASP A 34 7.91 -2.96 -1.59
C ASP A 34 8.66 -4.19 -1.09
N GLY A 35 8.50 -5.33 -1.76
CA GLY A 35 9.28 -6.53 -1.48
C GLY A 35 8.92 -7.28 -0.19
N LEU A 36 7.64 -7.59 0.03
CA LEU A 36 7.22 -8.41 1.20
C LEU A 36 7.96 -9.75 1.27
N ASP A 37 8.34 -10.31 0.11
CA ASP A 37 9.10 -11.56 0.01
C ASP A 37 10.56 -11.47 0.47
N GLU A 38 11.09 -10.27 0.73
CA GLU A 38 12.44 -10.11 1.28
C GLU A 38 12.50 -10.46 2.78
N ILE A 39 11.34 -10.57 3.43
CA ILE A 39 11.27 -10.95 4.84
C ILE A 39 11.49 -12.47 4.97
N PRO A 40 12.51 -12.91 5.71
CA PRO A 40 12.77 -14.34 5.86
C PRO A 40 11.59 -15.09 6.50
N VAL A 41 11.25 -16.25 5.93
CA VAL A 41 10.22 -17.17 6.45
C VAL A 41 10.63 -17.71 7.83
N SER A 42 10.30 -16.96 8.86
CA SER A 42 10.62 -17.17 10.27
C SER A 42 9.52 -16.56 11.14
N ASP A 43 9.64 -16.64 12.46
CA ASP A 43 8.70 -15.99 13.40
C ASP A 43 8.57 -14.46 13.21
N GLN A 44 9.51 -13.83 12.50
CA GLN A 44 9.44 -12.40 12.14
C GLN A 44 8.43 -12.13 11.03
N HIS A 45 8.20 -13.11 10.15
CA HIS A 45 7.31 -12.98 9.01
C HIS A 45 5.86 -12.78 9.44
N SER A 46 5.34 -13.68 10.31
CA SER A 46 3.99 -13.56 10.85
C SER A 46 3.78 -12.27 11.64
N LYS A 47 4.83 -11.75 12.30
CA LYS A 47 4.75 -10.46 13.00
C LYS A 47 4.55 -9.30 12.03
N ILE A 48 5.28 -9.28 10.92
CA ILE A 48 5.14 -8.21 9.92
C ILE A 48 3.78 -8.28 9.25
N ILE A 49 3.30 -9.47 8.89
CA ILE A 49 1.95 -9.68 8.38
C ILE A 49 0.90 -9.14 9.36
N ASN A 50 0.99 -9.52 10.64
CA ASN A 50 0.06 -9.03 11.66
C ASN A 50 0.12 -7.50 11.84
N ILE A 51 1.29 -6.88 11.71
CA ILE A 51 1.46 -5.42 11.78
C ILE A 51 0.78 -4.75 10.58
N ILE A 52 0.98 -5.29 9.37
CA ILE A 52 0.36 -4.78 8.14
C ILE A 52 -1.17 -4.88 8.24
N GLU A 53 -1.69 -6.05 8.62
CA GLU A 53 -3.13 -6.26 8.78
C GLU A 53 -3.72 -5.33 9.87
N SER A 54 -3.01 -5.17 10.99
CA SER A 54 -3.43 -4.27 12.07
C SER A 54 -3.42 -2.80 11.63
N PHE A 55 -2.42 -2.39 10.85
CA PHE A 55 -2.35 -1.05 10.28
C PHE A 55 -3.54 -0.79 9.36
N VAL A 56 -3.82 -1.70 8.44
CA VAL A 56 -4.96 -1.56 7.52
C VAL A 56 -6.27 -1.45 8.29
N ASN A 57 -6.48 -2.32 9.28
CA ASN A 57 -7.70 -2.30 10.09
C ASN A 57 -7.87 -1.02 10.92
N THR A 58 -6.78 -0.34 11.26
CA THR A 58 -6.81 0.85 12.12
C THR A 58 -6.84 2.15 11.34
N TYR A 59 -6.11 2.23 10.22
CA TYR A 59 -5.79 3.49 9.55
C TYR A 59 -6.21 3.55 8.08
N VAL A 60 -6.64 2.43 7.48
CA VAL A 60 -7.04 2.36 6.05
C VAL A 60 -8.55 2.12 5.90
N GLN A 61 -9.22 1.59 6.92
CA GLN A 61 -10.66 1.32 6.86
C GLN A 61 -11.50 2.60 6.90
N THR A 62 -12.50 2.68 6.02
CA THR A 62 -13.52 3.74 6.06
C THR A 62 -14.37 3.64 7.32
N SER A 63 -14.93 4.77 7.78
CA SER A 63 -15.87 4.84 8.92
C SER A 63 -17.13 3.96 8.81
N THR A 64 -17.39 3.38 7.63
CA THR A 64 -18.51 2.46 7.36
C THR A 64 -18.10 0.99 7.28
N ASN A 65 -16.83 0.63 7.51
CA ASN A 65 -16.33 -0.75 7.36
C ASN A 65 -16.45 -1.26 5.91
N ILE A 66 -16.46 -0.35 4.94
CA ILE A 66 -16.56 -0.64 3.51
C ILE A 66 -15.21 -0.32 2.91
N SER A 67 -14.54 -1.34 2.40
CA SER A 67 -13.29 -1.21 1.66
C SER A 67 -13.58 -0.67 0.25
N ALA A 68 -12.60 -0.03 -0.39
CA ALA A 68 -12.62 0.26 -1.83
C ALA A 68 -12.82 -1.01 -2.70
N PHE A 69 -12.70 -2.18 -2.09
CA PHE A 69 -12.84 -3.50 -2.69
C PHE A 69 -14.21 -4.17 -2.40
N ASP A 70 -15.07 -3.57 -1.57
CA ASP A 70 -16.40 -4.08 -1.27
C ASP A 70 -17.43 -3.61 -2.30
N ASN A 71 -17.67 -4.46 -3.31
CA ASN A 71 -18.80 -4.45 -4.24
C ASN A 71 -18.81 -3.38 -5.37
N VAL A 72 -18.99 -3.87 -6.60
CA VAL A 72 -18.99 -3.15 -7.90
C VAL A 72 -20.07 -2.07 -8.02
N TYR A 73 -21.07 -2.06 -7.11
CA TYR A 73 -22.10 -1.02 -7.05
C TYR A 73 -21.75 0.15 -6.12
N LEU A 74 -20.86 -0.05 -5.15
CA LEU A 74 -20.39 1.00 -4.22
C LEU A 74 -19.19 1.75 -4.78
N SER A 75 -18.38 1.12 -5.64
CA SER A 75 -17.29 1.79 -6.35
C SER A 75 -17.77 3.04 -7.08
N LYS A 76 -18.99 3.05 -7.65
CA LYS A 76 -19.58 4.24 -8.30
C LYS A 76 -19.90 5.42 -7.39
N LEU A 77 -20.07 5.20 -6.08
CA LEU A 77 -20.28 6.27 -5.11
C LEU A 77 -18.95 6.80 -4.53
N PHE A 78 -17.91 5.96 -4.55
CA PHE A 78 -16.54 6.25 -4.10
C PHE A 78 -15.54 6.34 -5.27
N ASP A 79 -16.03 6.53 -6.50
CA ASP A 79 -15.29 6.40 -7.79
C ASP A 79 -14.25 7.52 -8.02
N ASP A 80 -13.95 8.27 -6.96
CA ASP A 80 -12.96 9.30 -6.98
C ASP A 80 -11.94 9.02 -5.86
N PRO A 81 -10.75 8.46 -6.19
CA PRO A 81 -9.65 8.33 -5.24
C PRO A 81 -9.17 9.69 -4.70
N SER A 82 -9.69 10.82 -5.20
CA SER A 82 -9.51 12.16 -4.62
C SER A 82 -10.63 12.60 -3.66
N ARG A 83 -11.69 11.80 -3.45
CA ARG A 83 -12.82 12.13 -2.55
C ARG A 83 -12.80 11.46 -1.19
N SER A 84 -12.06 10.37 -0.98
CA SER A 84 -11.94 9.75 0.34
C SER A 84 -10.54 10.07 0.87
N GLY A 85 -10.50 10.99 1.81
CA GLY A 85 -9.32 11.19 2.65
C GLY A 85 -9.23 10.02 3.60
N ASP A 86 -8.74 8.89 3.10
CA ASP A 86 -8.42 7.67 3.83
C ASP A 86 -7.02 7.22 3.40
N ASN A 87 -6.21 6.73 4.33
CA ASN A 87 -4.88 6.24 3.96
C ASN A 87 -4.99 5.07 2.99
N GLN A 88 -4.04 4.97 2.05
CA GLN A 88 -3.97 3.88 1.08
C GLN A 88 -2.71 3.05 1.32
N LEU A 89 -2.81 1.74 1.09
CA LEU A 89 -1.70 0.82 1.19
C LEU A 89 -1.55 -0.03 -0.07
N ILE A 90 -0.34 -0.04 -0.62
CA ILE A 90 0.09 -0.97 -1.67
C ILE A 90 1.18 -1.86 -1.08
N VAL A 91 1.03 -3.18 -1.24
CA VAL A 91 2.07 -4.15 -0.89
C VAL A 91 2.49 -4.89 -2.15
N THR A 92 3.78 -4.97 -2.41
CA THR A 92 4.34 -5.73 -3.54
C THR A 92 5.08 -6.97 -3.03
N SER A 93 5.13 -8.00 -3.87
CA SER A 93 5.86 -9.22 -3.57
C SER A 93 6.11 -10.03 -4.84
N ARG A 94 7.16 -10.86 -4.85
CA ARG A 94 7.29 -11.95 -5.82
C ARG A 94 6.26 -13.05 -5.52
N ILE A 95 5.57 -13.49 -6.58
CA ILE A 95 4.47 -14.45 -6.48
C ILE A 95 4.85 -15.79 -5.83
N VAL A 96 6.10 -16.23 -5.96
CA VAL A 96 6.57 -17.53 -5.45
C VAL A 96 6.54 -17.55 -3.93
N ASP A 97 7.04 -16.49 -3.31
CA ASP A 97 7.21 -16.38 -1.86
C ASP A 97 5.94 -15.83 -1.19
N TYR A 98 5.05 -15.17 -1.97
CA TYR A 98 3.79 -14.64 -1.48
C TYR A 98 2.79 -15.72 -1.03
N HIS A 99 2.81 -16.91 -1.65
CA HIS A 99 1.88 -17.98 -1.31
C HIS A 99 2.10 -18.56 0.09
N ASP A 100 3.31 -18.40 0.64
CA ASP A 100 3.67 -18.92 1.95
C ASP A 100 3.24 -18.01 3.11
N ALA A 101 2.87 -16.75 2.83
CA ALA A 101 2.20 -15.87 3.77
C ALA A 101 1.29 -14.87 3.06
N LEU A 102 0.14 -15.40 2.64
CA LEU A 102 -0.94 -14.59 2.13
C LEU A 102 -1.35 -13.58 3.21
N LEU A 103 -1.31 -12.29 2.85
CA LEU A 103 -2.03 -11.27 3.60
C LEU A 103 -3.50 -11.69 3.59
N SER A 104 -4.07 -11.88 4.78
CA SER A 104 -5.44 -12.35 4.94
C SER A 104 -6.41 -11.16 5.07
N GLY A 105 -7.69 -11.37 4.79
CA GLY A 105 -8.73 -10.34 4.98
C GLY A 105 -9.07 -9.52 3.73
N GLN A 106 -9.12 -8.19 3.87
CA GLN A 106 -9.71 -7.24 2.89
C GLN A 106 -8.75 -6.80 1.76
N PHE A 107 -7.67 -7.54 1.51
CA PHE A 107 -6.72 -7.20 0.45
C PHE A 107 -7.24 -7.62 -0.92
N ALA A 108 -7.21 -6.70 -1.88
CA ALA A 108 -7.33 -7.06 -3.29
C ALA A 108 -5.97 -7.55 -3.80
N HIS A 109 -5.95 -8.78 -4.30
CA HIS A 109 -4.74 -9.39 -4.85
C HIS A 109 -4.71 -9.20 -6.36
N TYR A 110 -3.66 -8.53 -6.84
CA TYR A 110 -3.40 -8.33 -8.26
C TYR A 110 -2.08 -8.99 -8.64
N THR A 111 -2.05 -9.63 -9.81
CA THR A 111 -0.82 -10.17 -10.38
C THR A 111 -0.43 -9.35 -11.60
N ILE A 112 0.72 -8.68 -11.53
CA ILE A 112 1.35 -8.07 -12.70
C ILE A 112 1.99 -9.21 -13.50
N ARG A 113 1.48 -9.43 -14.71
CA ARG A 113 1.99 -10.47 -15.61
C ARG A 113 3.01 -9.88 -16.59
N PRO A 114 3.94 -10.68 -17.11
CA PRO A 114 4.83 -10.24 -18.17
C PRO A 114 4.04 -9.63 -19.33
N MET A 115 4.54 -8.50 -19.85
CA MET A 115 3.97 -7.87 -21.04
C MET A 115 4.07 -8.83 -22.24
N ASN A 116 3.03 -8.87 -23.07
CA ASN A 116 3.12 -9.56 -24.36
C ASN A 116 3.90 -8.69 -25.37
N THR A 117 4.32 -9.28 -26.49
CA THR A 117 5.12 -8.58 -27.51
C THR A 117 4.49 -7.28 -28.01
N LYS A 118 3.15 -7.23 -28.12
CA LYS A 118 2.44 -6.00 -28.51
C LYS A 118 2.61 -4.90 -27.46
N HIS A 119 2.32 -5.20 -26.20
CA HIS A 119 2.46 -4.24 -25.10
C HIS A 119 3.93 -3.84 -24.86
N ILE A 120 4.90 -4.73 -25.08
CA ILE A 120 6.33 -4.38 -25.03
C ILE A 120 6.64 -3.34 -26.11
N LYS A 121 6.18 -3.57 -27.34
CA LYS A 121 6.38 -2.64 -28.44
C LYS A 121 5.74 -1.29 -28.13
N ASP A 122 4.50 -1.29 -27.68
CA ASP A 122 3.77 -0.06 -27.31
C ASP A 122 4.47 0.70 -26.15
N PHE A 123 5.09 -0.01 -25.20
CA PHE A 123 5.79 0.59 -24.07
C PHE A 123 7.17 1.17 -24.45
N VAL A 124 7.91 0.51 -25.33
CA VAL A 124 9.26 0.92 -25.74
C VAL A 124 9.23 2.03 -26.79
N ASP A 125 8.22 2.03 -27.66
CA ASP A 125 8.10 2.99 -28.77
C ASP A 125 7.45 4.33 -28.33
N TYR A 126 7.13 4.50 -27.04
CA TYR A 126 6.64 5.73 -26.41
C TYR A 126 7.73 6.45 -25.61
#